data_AF-A0A945DJ34-F1
#
_entry.id   AF-A0A945DJ34-F1
#
_cell.length_a   1.000
_cell.length_b   1.000
_cell.length_c   1.000
_cell.angle_alpha   90.00
_cell.angle_beta   90.00
_cell.angle_gamma   90.00
#
_symmetry.space_group_name_H-M   'P 1'
#
loop_
_entity.id
_entity.type
_entity.pdbx_description
1 polymer ?
#
loop_
_entity_poly.entity_id
_entity_poly.type
_entity_poly.pdbx_seq_one_letter_code
_entity_poly.pdbx_strand_id
1 'polypeptide(L)'
;LTFGGGPLNNYVMHSIARMVELLRDNPGKKGFVTANGGFLTKHAFGVYSTEAPKGDYQHENLQAEVDACPTREWLVDHNGDVTIESYTVMFSGDEPAVGHFACLTANGKRTWANSSDPDILQDMQVTEYCGRAARIDGAGNLTL
;
A
#
# COMPACT_ATOMS: atom_id res chain seq x y z
N LEU A 1 -1.89 -13.36 7.57
CA LEU A 1 -0.83 -13.73 6.60
C LEU A 1 0.43 -14.22 7.30
N THR A 2 1.15 -13.37 8.04
CA THR A 2 2.43 -13.69 8.72
C THR A 2 2.39 -14.91 9.63
N PHE A 3 1.31 -15.11 10.40
CA PHE A 3 1.18 -16.25 11.33
C PHE A 3 0.11 -17.26 10.94
N GLY A 4 -0.81 -16.87 10.04
CA GLY A 4 -1.91 -17.74 9.59
C GLY A 4 -1.55 -18.68 8.44
N GLY A 5 -0.41 -18.45 7.79
CA GLY A 5 -0.05 -19.15 6.56
C GLY A 5 -0.97 -18.79 5.38
N GLY A 6 -0.51 -19.04 4.15
CA GLY A 6 -1.25 -18.75 2.92
C GLY A 6 -0.59 -17.61 2.13
N PRO A 7 0.21 -17.93 1.10
CA PRO A 7 0.82 -16.89 0.28
C PRO A 7 -0.24 -16.12 -0.51
N LEU A 8 -0.18 -14.80 -0.40
CA LEU A 8 -0.84 -13.77 -1.22
C LEU A 8 -2.37 -13.82 -1.33
N ASN A 9 -2.95 -14.90 -1.85
CA ASN A 9 -4.24 -14.84 -2.52
C ASN A 9 -5.40 -15.37 -1.67
N ASN A 10 -5.28 -16.56 -1.09
CA ASN A 10 -6.45 -17.26 -0.52
C ASN A 10 -6.66 -17.09 1.00
N TYR A 11 -5.90 -16.21 1.66
CA TYR A 11 -5.97 -16.07 3.12
C TYR A 11 -7.37 -15.63 3.62
N VAL A 12 -8.10 -14.86 2.83
CA VAL A 12 -9.43 -14.35 3.20
C VAL A 12 -10.47 -15.46 3.23
N MET A 13 -10.35 -16.49 2.38
CA MET A 13 -11.31 -17.60 2.37
C MET A 13 -11.33 -18.32 3.73
N HIS A 14 -10.17 -18.47 4.38
CA HIS A 14 -10.09 -19.01 5.74
C HIS A 14 -10.79 -18.10 6.77
N SER A 15 -10.69 -16.78 6.58
CA SER A 15 -11.37 -15.81 7.45
C SER A 15 -12.88 -15.91 7.29
N ILE A 16 -13.39 -16.08 6.06
CA ILE A 16 -14.81 -16.28 5.77
C ILE A 16 -15.30 -17.59 6.40
N ALA A 17 -14.58 -18.70 6.19
CA ALA A 17 -14.94 -20.00 6.75
C ALA A 17 -15.06 -19.92 8.28
N ARG A 18 -14.06 -19.33 8.95
CA ARG A 18 -14.10 -19.16 10.41
C ARG A 18 -15.22 -18.21 10.85
N MET A 19 -15.50 -17.15 10.09
CA MET A 19 -16.58 -16.22 10.40
C MET A 19 -17.94 -16.92 10.37
N VAL A 20 -18.17 -17.82 9.42
CA VAL A 20 -19.42 -18.59 9.34
C VAL A 20 -19.60 -19.49 10.57
N GLU A 21 -18.56 -20.16 11.04
CA GLU A 21 -18.61 -20.96 12.28
C GLU A 21 -18.98 -20.09 13.48
N LEU A 22 -18.25 -18.99 13.68
CA LEU A 22 -18.46 -18.08 14.82
C LEU A 22 -19.88 -17.51 14.88
N LEU A 23 -20.46 -17.17 13.72
CA LEU A 23 -21.80 -16.62 13.64
C LEU A 23 -22.90 -17.66 13.88
N ARG A 24 -22.67 -18.92 13.48
CA ARG A 24 -23.59 -20.02 13.81
C ARG A 24 -23.61 -20.30 15.31
N ASP A 25 -22.47 -20.16 15.98
CA ASP A 25 -22.37 -20.29 17.44
C ASP A 25 -22.95 -19.07 18.18
N ASN A 26 -23.08 -17.92 17.51
CA ASN A 26 -23.55 -16.66 18.09
C ASN A 26 -24.63 -15.98 17.22
N PRO A 27 -25.87 -16.52 17.18
CA PRO A 27 -26.92 -16.02 16.29
C PRO A 27 -27.27 -14.55 16.54
N GLY A 28 -27.58 -13.83 15.45
CA GLY A 28 -27.96 -12.41 15.49
C GLY A 28 -26.79 -11.44 15.62
N LYS A 29 -25.54 -11.93 15.68
CA LYS A 29 -24.33 -11.10 15.59
C LYS A 29 -23.96 -10.80 14.14
N LYS A 30 -23.13 -9.78 13.95
CA LYS A 30 -22.55 -9.41 12.65
C LYS A 30 -21.03 -9.59 12.70
N GLY A 31 -20.49 -10.17 11.63
CA GLY A 31 -19.06 -10.33 11.42
C GLY A 31 -18.58 -9.49 10.25
N PHE A 32 -17.41 -8.87 10.38
CA PHE A 32 -16.77 -8.09 9.31
C PHE A 32 -15.48 -8.78 8.86
N VAL A 33 -15.36 -9.04 7.56
CA VAL A 33 -14.16 -9.60 6.94
C VAL A 33 -13.67 -8.62 5.89
N THR A 34 -12.37 -8.35 5.89
CA THR A 34 -11.69 -7.44 4.97
C THR A 34 -10.66 -8.22 4.15
N ALA A 35 -10.51 -7.84 2.88
CA ALA A 35 -9.69 -8.50 1.89
C ALA A 35 -8.88 -7.46 1.11
N ASN A 36 -7.55 -7.51 1.28
CA ASN A 36 -6.61 -6.69 0.55
C ASN A 36 -5.90 -7.51 -0.56
N GLY A 37 -5.77 -6.94 -1.75
CA GLY A 37 -5.06 -7.54 -2.88
C GLY A 37 -3.95 -6.67 -3.45
N GLY A 38 -2.83 -7.31 -3.80
CA GLY A 38 -1.68 -6.65 -4.44
C GLY A 38 -1.05 -5.56 -3.56
N PHE A 39 -0.68 -4.44 -4.19
CA PHE A 39 -0.14 -3.24 -3.53
C PHE A 39 -1.26 -2.30 -3.06
N LEU A 40 -2.26 -2.84 -2.34
CA LEU A 40 -3.50 -2.13 -1.99
C LEU A 40 -4.30 -1.65 -3.21
N THR A 41 -4.14 -2.32 -4.36
CA THR A 41 -4.81 -1.95 -5.61
C THR A 41 -6.25 -2.46 -5.68
N LYS A 42 -6.61 -3.40 -4.81
CA LYS A 42 -7.97 -3.94 -4.70
C LYS A 42 -8.33 -4.14 -3.24
N HIS A 43 -9.53 -3.73 -2.89
CA HIS A 43 -10.11 -3.97 -1.58
C HIS A 43 -11.50 -4.58 -1.76
N ALA A 44 -11.77 -5.64 -1.00
CA ALA A 44 -13.10 -6.21 -0.86
C ALA A 44 -13.40 -6.40 0.63
N PHE A 45 -14.68 -6.37 0.98
CA PHE A 45 -15.11 -6.68 2.33
C PHE A 45 -16.45 -7.42 2.30
N GLY A 46 -16.75 -8.11 3.40
CA GLY A 46 -18.01 -8.79 3.60
C GLY A 46 -18.52 -8.57 5.02
N VAL A 47 -19.82 -8.29 5.15
CA VAL A 47 -20.53 -8.32 6.43
C VAL A 47 -21.42 -9.55 6.43
N TYR A 48 -21.23 -10.43 7.41
CA TYR A 48 -21.94 -11.71 7.52
C TYR A 48 -22.81 -11.71 8.78
N SER A 49 -23.99 -12.34 8.70
CA SER A 49 -24.92 -12.52 9.83
C SER A 49 -25.76 -13.77 9.60
N THR A 50 -26.30 -14.35 10.68
CA THR A 50 -27.37 -15.37 10.59
C THR A 50 -28.76 -14.73 10.44
N GLU A 51 -28.88 -13.42 10.64
CA GLU A 51 -30.13 -12.69 10.49
C GLU A 51 -30.47 -12.54 9.00
N ALA A 52 -31.71 -12.90 8.64
CA ALA A 52 -32.18 -12.79 7.27
C ALA A 52 -32.20 -11.31 6.82
N PRO A 53 -31.82 -11.02 5.56
CA PRO A 53 -31.88 -9.66 5.04
C PRO A 53 -33.34 -9.18 4.97
N LYS A 54 -33.55 -7.87 5.16
CA LYS A 54 -34.87 -7.26 5.07
C LYS A 54 -35.40 -7.13 3.63
N GLY A 55 -34.53 -7.28 2.64
CA GLY A 55 -34.86 -7.20 1.22
C GLY A 55 -34.00 -8.15 0.41
N ASP A 56 -34.37 -8.32 -0.86
CA ASP A 56 -33.66 -9.16 -1.80
C ASP A 56 -32.27 -8.59 -2.15
N TYR A 57 -31.46 -9.40 -2.84
CA TYR A 57 -30.14 -9.03 -3.31
C TYR A 57 -30.14 -7.67 -4.04
N GLN A 58 -29.16 -6.83 -3.68
CA GLN A 58 -28.93 -5.52 -4.28
C GLN A 58 -27.51 -5.47 -4.85
N HIS A 59 -27.31 -4.67 -5.89
CA HIS A 59 -26.01 -4.45 -6.51
C HIS A 59 -25.84 -2.99 -6.89
N GLU A 60 -24.67 -2.45 -6.61
CA GLU A 60 -24.23 -1.13 -7.01
C GLU A 60 -22.77 -1.22 -7.50
N ASN A 61 -22.43 -0.40 -8.49
CA ASN A 61 -21.06 -0.29 -8.99
C ASN A 61 -20.56 1.14 -8.75
N LEU A 62 -19.61 1.26 -7.82
CA LEU A 62 -19.04 2.54 -7.38
C LEU A 62 -17.79 2.97 -8.18
N GLN A 63 -17.52 2.35 -9.34
CA GLN A 63 -16.29 2.61 -10.08
C GLN A 63 -16.20 4.07 -10.55
N ALA A 64 -17.32 4.71 -10.90
CA ALA A 64 -17.32 6.10 -11.35
C ALA A 64 -16.89 7.07 -10.24
N GLU A 65 -17.33 6.83 -8.99
CA GLU A 65 -16.93 7.59 -7.82
C GLU A 65 -15.45 7.37 -7.49
N VAL A 66 -14.95 6.15 -7.65
CA VAL A 66 -13.52 5.82 -7.49
C VAL A 66 -12.69 6.54 -8.55
N ASP A 67 -13.10 6.51 -9.81
CA ASP A 67 -12.39 7.14 -10.93
C ASP A 67 -12.37 8.68 -10.81
N ALA A 68 -13.36 9.26 -10.12
CA ALA A 68 -13.42 10.69 -9.81
C ALA A 68 -12.53 11.10 -8.62
N CYS A 69 -11.94 10.16 -7.88
CA CYS A 69 -11.03 10.48 -6.78
C CYS A 69 -9.76 11.17 -7.30
N PRO A 70 -9.13 12.05 -6.51
CA PRO A 70 -7.90 12.74 -6.92
C PRO A 70 -6.79 11.74 -7.30
N THR A 71 -6.23 11.92 -8.48
CA THR A 71 -5.03 11.20 -8.92
C THR A 71 -3.83 12.14 -8.91
N ARG A 72 -2.63 11.55 -8.88
CA ARG A 72 -1.39 12.30 -8.99
C ARG A 72 -0.72 11.95 -10.31
N GLU A 73 -0.43 12.98 -11.10
CA GLU A 73 0.41 12.84 -12.29
C GLU A 73 1.82 12.42 -11.89
N TRP A 74 2.48 11.66 -12.77
CA TRP A 74 3.83 11.18 -12.53
C TRP A 74 4.71 11.36 -13.77
N LEU A 75 6.01 11.46 -13.52
CA LEU A 75 7.05 11.54 -14.54
C LEU A 75 7.90 10.28 -14.49
N VAL A 76 8.10 9.65 -15.64
CA VAL A 76 9.02 8.50 -15.78
C VAL A 76 10.43 8.96 -15.44
N ASP A 77 10.88 10.05 -16.07
CA ASP A 77 12.22 10.62 -15.93
C ASP A 77 12.12 12.04 -15.35
N HIS A 78 13.02 12.36 -14.43
CA HIS A 78 13.18 13.70 -13.87
C HIS A 78 14.65 13.95 -13.53
N ASN A 79 15.16 15.14 -13.87
CA ASN A 79 16.48 15.61 -13.46
C ASN A 79 16.34 16.99 -12.83
N GLY A 80 16.69 17.09 -11.56
CA GLY A 80 16.60 18.33 -10.79
C GLY A 80 16.00 18.12 -9.41
N ASP A 81 15.61 19.25 -8.81
CA ASP A 81 15.22 19.30 -7.42
C ASP A 81 13.85 18.64 -7.18
N VAL A 82 13.75 17.96 -6.03
CA VAL A 82 12.55 17.29 -5.55
C VAL A 82 12.43 17.36 -4.03
N THR A 83 11.25 17.01 -3.52
CA THR A 83 11.01 16.73 -2.10
C THR A 83 10.68 15.25 -1.93
N ILE A 84 11.32 14.58 -0.99
CA ILE A 84 11.05 13.16 -0.69
C ILE A 84 9.63 13.05 -0.09
N GLU A 85 8.76 12.27 -0.72
CA GLU A 85 7.39 12.03 -0.24
C GLU A 85 7.30 10.78 0.64
N SER A 86 8.03 9.73 0.26
CA SER A 86 8.12 8.48 1.01
C SER A 86 9.35 7.69 0.54
N TYR A 87 9.83 6.78 1.38
CA TYR A 87 10.99 5.95 1.05
C TYR A 87 10.93 4.58 1.73
N THR A 88 11.76 3.67 1.25
CA THR A 88 12.09 2.41 1.92
C THR A 88 13.54 2.03 1.66
N VAL A 89 14.12 1.22 2.53
CA VAL A 89 15.45 0.63 2.36
C VAL A 89 15.29 -0.87 2.16
N MET A 90 15.76 -1.37 1.03
CA MET A 90 15.87 -2.79 0.75
C MET A 90 17.18 -3.31 1.33
N PHE A 91 17.10 -4.38 2.12
CA PHE A 91 18.23 -5.07 2.71
C PHE A 91 18.60 -6.31 1.90
N SER A 92 19.90 -6.59 1.81
CA SER A 92 20.45 -7.83 1.27
C SER A 92 21.16 -8.57 2.40
N GLY A 93 20.46 -9.52 3.03
CA GLY A 93 20.86 -10.04 4.34
C GLY A 93 20.64 -8.96 5.41
N ASP A 94 21.67 -8.71 6.22
CA ASP A 94 21.64 -7.69 7.27
C ASP A 94 22.14 -6.30 6.80
N GLU A 95 22.53 -6.18 5.52
CA GLU A 95 23.13 -4.96 4.99
C GLU A 95 22.11 -4.15 4.15
N PRO A 96 22.00 -2.82 4.37
CA PRO A 96 21.28 -1.92 3.49
C PRO A 96 21.88 -1.94 2.08
N ALA A 97 21.07 -2.28 1.07
CA ALA A 97 21.56 -2.45 -0.30
C ALA A 97 21.06 -1.35 -1.25
N VAL A 98 19.79 -0.98 -1.15
CA VAL A 98 19.17 0.01 -2.06
C VAL A 98 18.09 0.82 -1.32
N GLY A 99 18.13 2.13 -1.44
CA GLY A 99 17.05 3.03 -1.04
C GLY A 99 16.13 3.30 -2.21
N HIS A 100 14.82 3.18 -2.03
CA HIS A 100 13.81 3.54 -3.01
C HIS A 100 13.02 4.75 -2.52
N PHE A 101 12.81 5.74 -3.39
CA PHE A 101 12.19 7.01 -3.03
C PHE A 101 11.05 7.35 -3.99
N ALA A 102 9.88 7.66 -3.42
CA ALA A 102 8.85 8.43 -4.09
C ALA A 102 9.13 9.92 -3.81
N CYS A 103 9.24 10.72 -4.87
CA CYS A 103 9.60 12.13 -4.77
C CYS A 103 8.56 13.02 -5.46
N LEU A 104 8.42 14.27 -5.00
CA LEU A 104 7.59 15.30 -5.61
C LEU A 104 8.45 16.37 -6.24
N THR A 105 8.17 16.70 -7.48
CA THR A 105 8.71 17.89 -8.15
C THR A 105 8.08 19.17 -7.59
N ALA A 106 8.64 20.33 -7.93
CA ALA A 106 8.09 21.64 -7.54
C ALA A 106 6.64 21.88 -8.03
N ASN A 107 6.22 21.21 -9.10
CA ASN A 107 4.83 21.26 -9.60
C ASN A 107 3.94 20.12 -9.07
N GLY A 108 4.41 19.34 -8.09
CA GLY A 108 3.63 18.31 -7.40
C GLY A 108 3.46 16.99 -8.15
N LYS A 109 4.16 16.79 -9.28
CA LYS A 109 4.18 15.50 -9.98
C LYS A 109 5.07 14.51 -9.23
N ARG A 110 4.68 13.23 -9.21
CA ARG A 110 5.48 12.18 -8.58
C ARG A 110 6.54 11.64 -9.53
N THR A 111 7.72 11.36 -9.02
CA THR A 111 8.79 10.65 -9.74
C THR A 111 9.51 9.72 -8.78
N TRP A 112 10.36 8.85 -9.31
CA TRP A 112 11.02 7.79 -8.56
C TRP A 112 12.53 7.94 -8.65
N ALA A 113 13.21 7.66 -7.55
CA ALA A 113 14.66 7.62 -7.51
C ALA A 113 15.16 6.48 -6.64
N ASN A 114 16.43 6.12 -6.84
CA ASN A 114 17.13 5.15 -6.02
C ASN A 114 18.39 5.76 -5.42
N SER A 115 18.91 5.15 -4.36
CA SER A 115 20.28 5.41 -3.92
C SER A 115 20.93 4.10 -3.49
N SER A 116 22.22 3.98 -3.79
CA SER A 116 23.09 2.92 -3.27
C SER A 116 24.23 3.51 -2.42
N ASP A 117 24.13 4.79 -2.03
CA ASP A 117 25.12 5.47 -1.20
C ASP A 117 25.05 4.93 0.25
N PRO A 118 26.08 4.24 0.74
CA PRO A 118 26.07 3.63 2.07
C PRO A 118 25.75 4.62 3.20
N ASP A 119 26.19 5.87 3.07
CA ASP A 119 25.98 6.89 4.11
C ASP A 119 24.51 7.28 4.18
N ILE A 120 23.86 7.45 3.02
CA ILE A 120 22.43 7.70 2.92
C ILE A 120 21.65 6.50 3.48
N LEU A 121 22.01 5.27 3.09
CA LEU A 121 21.29 4.07 3.53
C LEU A 121 21.43 3.79 5.03
N GLN A 122 22.57 4.12 5.62
CA GLN A 122 22.76 4.02 7.07
C GLN A 122 21.95 5.07 7.83
N ASP A 123 21.97 6.33 7.40
CA ASP A 123 21.22 7.40 8.10
C ASP A 123 19.70 7.17 8.02
N MET A 124 19.17 6.68 6.89
CA MET A 124 17.74 6.40 6.70
C MET A 124 17.13 5.42 7.71
N GLN A 125 17.95 4.61 8.39
CA GLN A 125 17.48 3.66 9.40
C GLN A 125 17.15 4.33 10.74
N VAL A 126 17.73 5.50 11.00
CA VAL A 126 17.61 6.20 12.30
C VAL A 126 17.04 7.61 12.15
N THR A 127 16.91 8.09 10.92
CA THR A 127 16.56 9.46 10.59
C THR A 127 15.40 9.50 9.58
N GLU A 128 14.41 10.39 9.81
CA GLU A 128 13.25 10.59 8.91
C GLU A 128 13.61 11.44 7.69
N TYR A 129 13.33 10.90 6.49
CA TYR A 129 13.64 11.53 5.20
C TYR A 129 12.44 12.17 4.48
N CYS A 130 11.20 11.83 4.85
CA CYS A 130 10.01 12.45 4.27
C CYS A 130 10.02 13.96 4.51
N GLY A 131 9.71 14.73 3.46
CA GLY A 131 9.72 16.19 3.47
C GLY A 131 11.09 16.82 3.23
N ARG A 132 12.18 16.05 3.13
CA ARG A 132 13.51 16.61 2.82
C ARG A 132 13.64 17.00 1.36
N ALA A 133 14.41 18.07 1.12
CA ALA A 133 14.88 18.41 -0.22
C ALA A 133 15.92 17.40 -0.68
N ALA A 134 15.89 17.08 -1.98
CA ALA A 134 16.86 16.21 -2.63
C ALA A 134 16.94 16.60 -4.11
N ARG A 135 17.89 15.99 -4.82
CA ARG A 135 18.05 16.13 -6.26
C ARG A 135 18.12 14.76 -6.92
N ILE A 136 17.42 14.61 -8.04
CA ILE A 136 17.50 13.42 -8.89
C ILE A 136 18.39 13.75 -10.08
N ASP A 137 19.34 12.88 -10.39
CA ASP A 137 20.17 13.00 -11.60
C ASP A 137 19.49 12.38 -12.84
N GLY A 138 20.08 12.55 -14.02
CA GLY A 138 19.53 11.98 -15.27
C GLY A 138 19.54 10.44 -15.36
N ALA A 139 20.07 9.74 -14.35
CA ALA A 139 20.08 8.29 -14.24
C ALA A 139 19.13 7.77 -13.14
N GLY A 140 18.36 8.66 -12.49
CA GLY A 140 17.42 8.30 -11.44
C GLY A 140 18.06 8.08 -10.07
N ASN A 141 19.29 8.58 -9.85
CA ASN A 141 19.92 8.53 -8.53
C ASN A 141 19.53 9.74 -7.69
N LEU A 142 19.23 9.50 -6.41
CA LEU A 142 18.94 10.54 -5.43
C LEU A 142 20.21 10.95 -4.69
N THR A 143 20.45 12.26 -4.64
CA THR A 143 21.43 12.90 -3.75
C THR A 143 20.73 13.91 -2.84
N LEU A 144 21.22 14.05 -1.61
CA LEU A 144 20.74 15.06 -0.65
C LEU A 144 21.43 16.41 -0.84
#